data_AF-A0A914N0F3-F1
#
_entry.id   AF-A0A914N0F3-F1
#
_cell.length_a   1.000
_cell.length_b   1.000
_cell.length_c   1.000
_cell.angle_alpha   90.00
_cell.angle_beta   90.00
_cell.angle_gamma   90.00
#
_symmetry.space_group_name_H-M   'P 1'
#
loop_
_entity.id
_entity.type
_entity.pdbx_description
1 polymer ?
#
loop_
_entity_poly.entity_id
_entity_poly.type
_entity_poly.pdbx_seq_one_letter_code
_entity_poly.pdbx_strand_id
1 'polypeptide(L)'
;MTPEESSRLKRSYVLQELVETERAYVIDLASIVDGYIGTLKEMELSDEDREKVKIIFANIEQILDFHKSVFCKEIEKSLQDYEAAGNAFIKYERRLHTFYVKYCQNKPKSDFLVSQDNFEQLLFDVKDRLGHKVSINDLLIKPVQRITKYQLMLSDILKYTHRANDRAEVLERAHDVMRVVPKACDDMMQVGRLQGFQGNLTAQGRLIFQGTLIISDGNINQPFKGKERRVFLFEQSVIIAECIPPRKEYGNPLYNFKNQIMVNKMVLEENVVDEPLRFVLQSNDPNQPATFVAQSATSEDKEQWLIKLSTQLDQQKTFLAALVDPKRYLANSMGSMNISGKKDSSGSLGTPTSPGITPGNITIPTSGSGSTTSSGAISPTKPRATQQKSSGSKLFGFGKQKT
;
A
#
# COMPACT_ATOMS: atom_id res chain seq x y z
N MET A 1 7.36 -35.52 -30.33
CA MET A 1 7.49 -34.45 -29.32
C MET A 1 7.90 -35.08 -28.01
N THR A 2 9.00 -34.63 -27.43
CA THR A 2 9.41 -35.04 -26.08
C THR A 2 8.46 -34.44 -25.02
N PRO A 3 8.43 -34.98 -23.80
CA PRO A 3 7.68 -34.38 -22.69
C PRO A 3 8.05 -32.90 -22.43
N GLU A 4 9.32 -32.55 -22.63
CA GLU A 4 9.84 -31.18 -22.48
C GLU A 4 9.31 -30.27 -23.59
N GLU A 5 9.35 -30.72 -24.85
CA GLU A 5 8.77 -29.98 -25.99
C GLU A 5 7.27 -29.76 -25.82
N SER A 6 6.54 -30.76 -25.29
CA SER A 6 5.12 -30.65 -24.96
C SER A 6 4.86 -29.60 -23.89
N SER A 7 5.73 -29.52 -22.89
CA SER A 7 5.65 -28.55 -21.81
C SER A 7 5.95 -27.13 -22.30
N ARG A 8 6.95 -26.97 -23.18
CA ARG A 8 7.25 -25.67 -23.83
C ARG A 8 6.10 -25.19 -24.70
N LEU A 9 5.44 -26.06 -25.45
CA LEU A 9 4.26 -25.72 -26.25
C LEU A 9 3.07 -25.30 -25.36
N LYS A 10 2.83 -26.00 -24.25
CA LYS A 10 1.80 -25.60 -23.29
C LYS A 10 2.11 -24.25 -22.65
N ARG A 11 3.37 -24.00 -22.29
CA ARG A 11 3.83 -22.69 -21.80
C ARG A 11 3.56 -21.59 -22.83
N SER A 12 3.84 -21.81 -24.12
CA SER A 12 3.58 -20.80 -25.15
C SER A 12 2.10 -20.46 -25.28
N TYR A 13 1.18 -21.42 -25.08
CA TYR A 13 -0.25 -21.12 -25.08
C TYR A 13 -0.67 -20.21 -23.91
N VAL A 14 -0.12 -20.44 -22.72
CA VAL A 14 -0.41 -19.59 -21.55
C VAL A 14 0.17 -18.18 -21.74
N LEU A 15 1.38 -18.07 -22.31
CA LEU A 15 1.99 -16.78 -22.64
C LEU A 15 1.20 -16.03 -23.72
N GLN A 16 0.68 -16.75 -24.72
CA GLN A 16 -0.20 -16.18 -25.72
C GLN A 16 -1.51 -15.66 -25.10
N GLU A 17 -2.16 -16.46 -24.24
CA GLU A 17 -3.35 -16.02 -23.50
C GLU A 17 -3.05 -14.78 -22.64
N LEU A 18 -1.90 -14.75 -21.95
CA LEU A 18 -1.48 -13.60 -21.14
C LEU A 18 -1.47 -12.31 -21.98
N VAL A 19 -0.85 -12.34 -23.17
CA VAL A 19 -0.75 -11.20 -24.08
C VAL A 19 -2.11 -10.83 -24.68
N GLU A 20 -2.87 -11.79 -25.19
CA GLU A 20 -4.18 -11.54 -25.80
C GLU A 20 -5.15 -10.93 -24.79
N THR A 21 -5.20 -11.49 -23.59
CA THR A 21 -6.06 -10.97 -22.53
C THR A 21 -5.55 -9.65 -21.95
N GLU A 22 -4.26 -9.32 -22.08
CA GLU A 22 -3.71 -8.02 -21.71
C GLU A 22 -4.18 -6.94 -22.69
N ARG A 23 -4.12 -7.23 -24.00
CA ARG A 23 -4.63 -6.33 -25.04
C ARG A 23 -6.13 -6.09 -24.88
N ALA A 24 -6.90 -7.15 -24.65
CA ALA A 24 -8.33 -7.03 -24.38
C ALA A 24 -8.61 -6.18 -23.13
N TYR A 25 -7.82 -6.37 -22.06
CA TYR A 25 -7.94 -5.56 -20.85
C TYR A 25 -7.66 -4.07 -21.11
N VAL A 26 -6.64 -3.73 -21.90
CA VAL A 26 -6.37 -2.33 -22.29
C VAL A 26 -7.53 -1.73 -23.08
N ILE A 27 -8.12 -2.49 -24.01
CA ILE A 27 -9.29 -2.05 -24.78
C ILE A 27 -10.49 -1.81 -23.86
N ASP A 28 -10.76 -2.74 -22.94
CA ASP A 28 -11.83 -2.60 -21.97
C ASP A 28 -11.64 -1.34 -21.11
N LEU A 29 -10.43 -1.10 -20.60
CA LEU A 29 -10.12 0.10 -19.83
C LEU A 29 -10.26 1.39 -20.65
N ALA A 30 -9.82 1.37 -21.92
CA ALA A 30 -9.99 2.49 -22.83
C ALA A 30 -11.47 2.81 -23.08
N SER A 31 -12.34 1.79 -23.18
CA SER A 31 -13.79 2.02 -23.30
C SER A 31 -14.39 2.74 -22.08
N ILE A 32 -13.81 2.57 -20.89
CA ILE A 32 -14.22 3.29 -19.67
C ILE A 32 -13.72 4.73 -19.72
N VAL A 33 -12.44 4.93 -20.03
CA VAL A 33 -11.81 6.25 -19.99
C VAL A 33 -12.26 7.14 -21.16
N ASP A 34 -12.14 6.63 -22.38
CA ASP A 34 -12.47 7.40 -23.58
C ASP A 34 -13.99 7.48 -23.79
N GLY A 35 -14.72 6.43 -23.39
CA GLY A 35 -16.19 6.37 -23.48
C GLY A 35 -16.88 7.04 -22.31
N TYR A 36 -16.94 6.39 -21.15
CA TYR A 36 -17.72 6.88 -20.01
C TYR A 36 -17.16 8.18 -19.43
N ILE A 37 -15.87 8.22 -19.09
CA ILE A 37 -15.26 9.42 -18.49
C ILE A 37 -15.24 10.56 -19.51
N GLY A 38 -14.92 10.29 -20.78
CA GLY A 38 -15.01 11.26 -21.87
C GLY A 38 -16.39 11.90 -21.99
N THR A 39 -17.44 11.08 -22.10
CA THR A 39 -18.83 11.56 -22.20
C THR A 39 -19.26 12.35 -20.96
N LEU A 40 -18.92 11.88 -19.76
CA LEU A 40 -19.28 12.56 -18.51
C LEU A 40 -18.54 13.89 -18.32
N LYS A 41 -17.34 14.05 -18.90
CA LYS A 41 -16.60 15.33 -18.90
C LYS A 41 -17.30 16.38 -19.76
N GLU A 42 -17.91 15.97 -20.87
CA GLU A 42 -18.66 16.84 -21.78
C GLU A 42 -20.05 17.24 -21.24
N MET A 43 -20.60 16.46 -20.31
CA MET A 43 -21.87 16.77 -19.65
C MET A 43 -21.74 17.92 -18.64
N GLU A 44 -22.80 18.74 -18.54
CA GLU A 44 -22.94 19.79 -17.53
C GLU A 44 -23.34 19.20 -16.17
N LEU A 45 -22.37 18.59 -15.49
CA LEU A 45 -22.55 18.08 -14.13
C LEU A 45 -22.24 19.15 -13.08
N SER A 46 -22.98 19.08 -11.95
CA SER A 46 -22.69 19.88 -10.75
C SER A 46 -21.31 19.56 -10.18
N ASP A 47 -20.70 20.47 -9.41
CA ASP A 47 -19.40 20.23 -8.78
C ASP A 47 -19.42 19.01 -7.84
N GLU A 48 -20.54 18.81 -7.14
CA GLU A 48 -20.74 17.65 -6.26
C GLU A 48 -20.74 16.34 -7.06
N ASP A 49 -21.45 16.31 -8.19
CA ASP A 49 -21.49 15.11 -9.03
C ASP A 49 -20.16 14.85 -9.73
N ARG A 50 -19.42 15.89 -10.12
CA ARG A 50 -18.06 15.75 -10.64
C ARG A 50 -17.13 15.10 -9.62
N GLU A 51 -17.25 15.45 -8.35
CA GLU A 51 -16.44 14.82 -7.30
C GLU A 51 -16.85 13.35 -7.08
N LYS A 52 -18.15 13.04 -7.11
CA LYS A 52 -18.63 11.65 -7.05
C LYS A 52 -18.18 10.83 -8.26
N VAL A 53 -18.16 11.41 -9.47
CA VAL A 53 -17.60 10.78 -10.68
C VAL A 53 -16.13 10.42 -10.47
N LYS A 54 -15.31 11.30 -9.90
CA LYS A 54 -13.91 10.97 -9.57
C LYS A 54 -13.82 9.79 -8.60
N ILE A 55 -14.73 9.69 -7.63
CA ILE A 55 -14.79 8.54 -6.72
C ILE A 55 -15.24 7.27 -7.46
N ILE A 56 -16.19 7.35 -8.40
CA ILE A 56 -16.62 6.17 -9.18
C ILE A 56 -15.45 5.59 -9.99
N PHE A 57 -14.73 6.43 -10.73
CA PHE A 57 -13.66 5.96 -11.62
C PHE A 57 -12.29 5.85 -10.97
N ALA A 58 -12.13 6.39 -9.76
CA ALA A 58 -10.91 6.30 -8.97
C ALA A 58 -9.66 6.75 -9.78
N ASN A 59 -8.64 5.90 -9.82
CA ASN A 59 -7.42 6.08 -10.60
C ASN A 59 -7.37 5.21 -11.88
N ILE A 60 -8.51 4.86 -12.47
CA ILE A 60 -8.54 3.96 -13.64
C ILE A 60 -7.81 4.54 -14.86
N GLU A 61 -7.80 5.87 -15.03
CA GLU A 61 -7.00 6.56 -16.07
C GLU A 61 -5.50 6.28 -15.89
N GLN A 62 -5.01 6.25 -14.64
CA GLN A 62 -3.60 5.94 -14.34
C GLN A 62 -3.26 4.47 -14.63
N ILE A 63 -4.20 3.55 -14.36
CA ILE A 63 -4.05 2.13 -14.69
C ILE A 63 -4.01 1.97 -16.22
N LEU A 64 -4.97 2.56 -16.95
CA LEU A 64 -5.00 2.49 -18.40
C LEU A 64 -3.70 3.00 -19.01
N ASP A 65 -3.26 4.21 -18.63
CA ASP A 65 -2.05 4.80 -19.17
C ASP A 65 -0.84 3.88 -18.98
N PHE A 66 -0.66 3.34 -17.77
CA PHE A 66 0.43 2.40 -17.49
C PHE A 66 0.36 1.13 -18.34
N HIS A 67 -0.81 0.49 -18.41
CA HIS A 67 -0.97 -0.76 -19.14
C HIS A 67 -0.80 -0.54 -20.65
N LYS A 68 -1.39 0.51 -21.21
CA LYS A 68 -1.32 0.87 -22.63
C LYS A 68 0.07 1.31 -23.06
N SER A 69 0.72 2.19 -22.29
CA SER A 69 1.98 2.82 -22.72
C SER A 69 3.22 1.96 -22.43
N VAL A 70 3.18 1.16 -21.36
CA VAL A 70 4.34 0.42 -20.84
C VAL A 70 4.08 -1.08 -20.69
N PHE A 71 3.14 -1.48 -19.83
CA PHE A 71 3.08 -2.86 -19.35
C PHE A 71 2.73 -3.87 -20.46
N CYS A 72 1.74 -3.55 -21.31
CA CYS A 72 1.34 -4.41 -22.42
C CYS A 72 2.52 -4.70 -23.36
N LYS A 73 3.32 -3.69 -23.69
CA LYS A 73 4.51 -3.84 -24.56
C LYS A 73 5.59 -4.72 -23.93
N GLU A 74 5.72 -4.69 -22.61
CA GLU A 74 6.68 -5.52 -21.88
C GLU A 74 6.21 -6.97 -21.79
N ILE A 75 4.91 -7.18 -21.61
CA ILE A 75 4.28 -8.51 -21.64
C ILE A 75 4.35 -9.11 -23.05
N GLU A 76 4.20 -8.33 -24.12
CA GLU A 76 4.33 -8.82 -25.51
C GLU A 76 5.68 -9.45 -25.83
N LYS A 77 6.77 -8.99 -25.18
CA LYS A 77 8.10 -9.61 -25.34
C LYS A 77 8.11 -11.07 -24.87
N SER A 78 7.15 -11.48 -24.04
CA SER A 78 7.07 -12.84 -23.54
C SER A 78 6.73 -13.88 -24.59
N LEU A 79 6.27 -13.46 -25.77
CA LEU A 79 6.06 -14.37 -26.91
C LEU A 79 7.37 -14.84 -27.53
N GLN A 80 8.45 -14.06 -27.38
CA GLN A 80 9.78 -14.38 -27.89
C GLN A 80 10.67 -14.98 -26.79
N ASP A 81 10.56 -14.45 -25.57
CA ASP A 81 11.33 -14.89 -24.41
C ASP A 81 10.42 -15.06 -23.19
N TYR A 82 10.23 -16.30 -22.73
CA TYR A 82 9.35 -16.58 -21.60
C TYR A 82 9.82 -15.92 -20.28
N GLU A 83 11.12 -15.66 -20.09
CA GLU A 83 11.64 -14.98 -18.90
C GLU A 83 11.21 -13.50 -18.88
N ALA A 84 10.92 -12.90 -20.05
CA ALA A 84 10.46 -11.52 -20.15
C ALA A 84 9.15 -11.28 -19.40
N ALA A 85 8.25 -12.27 -19.31
CA ALA A 85 7.05 -12.18 -18.49
C ALA A 85 7.42 -11.95 -17.02
N GLY A 86 8.29 -12.79 -16.45
CA GLY A 86 8.71 -12.65 -15.06
C GLY A 86 9.46 -11.35 -14.79
N ASN A 87 10.35 -10.96 -15.70
CA ASN A 87 11.07 -9.69 -15.63
C ASN A 87 10.13 -8.48 -15.61
N ALA A 88 9.05 -8.49 -16.39
CA ALA A 88 8.06 -7.41 -16.40
C ALA A 88 7.38 -7.25 -15.03
N PHE A 89 6.92 -8.34 -14.42
CA PHE A 89 6.25 -8.29 -13.11
C PHE A 89 7.18 -7.81 -12.00
N ILE A 90 8.44 -8.26 -11.98
CA ILE A 90 9.43 -7.83 -10.99
C ILE A 90 9.76 -6.34 -11.19
N LYS A 91 10.07 -5.93 -12.43
CA LYS A 91 10.47 -4.56 -12.74
C LYS A 91 9.38 -3.54 -12.39
N TYR A 92 8.11 -3.90 -12.61
CA TYR A 92 6.98 -2.99 -12.38
C TYR A 92 6.16 -3.30 -11.13
N GLU A 93 6.67 -4.12 -10.21
CA GLU A 93 6.03 -4.47 -8.93
C GLU A 93 5.44 -3.25 -8.23
N ARG A 94 6.27 -2.21 -8.00
CA ARG A 94 5.84 -1.01 -7.25
C ARG A 94 4.68 -0.27 -7.93
N ARG A 95 4.64 -0.22 -9.27
CA ARG A 95 3.56 0.42 -10.03
C ARG A 95 2.28 -0.40 -9.94
N LEU A 96 2.38 -1.71 -10.17
CA LEU A 96 1.26 -2.65 -10.01
C LEU A 96 0.68 -2.55 -8.59
N HIS A 97 1.53 -2.66 -7.57
CA HIS A 97 1.13 -2.50 -6.18
C HIS A 97 0.40 -1.17 -5.95
N THR A 98 1.03 -0.04 -6.28
CA THR A 98 0.50 1.29 -5.96
C THR A 98 -0.84 1.56 -6.67
N PHE A 99 -0.93 1.26 -7.97
CA PHE A 99 -2.13 1.58 -8.74
C PHE A 99 -3.31 0.69 -8.37
N TYR A 100 -3.08 -0.63 -8.20
CA TYR A 100 -4.16 -1.54 -7.88
C TYR A 100 -4.60 -1.44 -6.42
N VAL A 101 -3.68 -1.21 -5.46
CA VAL A 101 -4.07 -0.94 -4.06
C VAL A 101 -4.95 0.30 -3.96
N LYS A 102 -4.58 1.39 -4.64
CA LYS A 102 -5.38 2.62 -4.68
C LYS A 102 -6.78 2.37 -5.26
N TYR A 103 -6.86 1.62 -6.35
CA TYR A 103 -8.14 1.31 -7.00
C TYR A 103 -9.03 0.43 -6.12
N CYS A 104 -8.48 -0.67 -5.61
CA CYS A 104 -9.18 -1.62 -4.74
C CYS A 104 -9.67 -0.94 -3.45
N GLN A 105 -8.83 -0.11 -2.81
CA GLN A 105 -9.22 0.67 -1.64
C GLN A 105 -10.46 1.55 -1.90
N ASN A 106 -10.57 2.11 -3.11
CA ASN A 106 -11.68 2.97 -3.48
C ASN A 106 -12.92 2.18 -3.96
N LYS A 107 -12.75 0.96 -4.47
CA LYS A 107 -13.81 0.15 -5.09
C LYS A 107 -15.12 0.07 -4.26
N PRO A 108 -15.11 -0.14 -2.93
CA PRO A 108 -16.36 -0.14 -2.16
C PRO A 108 -17.13 1.19 -2.20
N LYS A 109 -16.44 2.32 -2.30
CA LYS A 109 -17.06 3.65 -2.42
C LYS A 109 -17.66 3.85 -3.82
N SER A 110 -16.93 3.41 -4.85
CA SER A 110 -17.44 3.37 -6.22
C SER A 110 -18.73 2.55 -6.30
N ASP A 111 -18.74 1.34 -5.74
CA ASP A 111 -19.90 0.44 -5.81
C ASP A 111 -21.13 1.05 -5.13
N PHE A 112 -20.94 1.71 -3.99
CA PHE A 112 -22.01 2.42 -3.31
C PHE A 112 -22.56 3.60 -4.12
N LEU A 113 -21.70 4.35 -4.82
CA LEU A 113 -22.13 5.49 -5.64
C LEU A 113 -22.83 5.06 -6.92
N VAL A 114 -22.31 4.04 -7.60
CA VAL A 114 -22.92 3.50 -8.82
C VAL A 114 -24.31 2.91 -8.54
N SER A 115 -24.55 2.40 -7.33
CA SER A 115 -25.86 1.90 -6.91
C SER A 115 -26.84 2.97 -6.44
N GLN A 116 -26.50 4.27 -6.52
CA GLN A 116 -27.46 5.34 -6.21
C GLN A 116 -28.31 5.63 -7.45
N ASP A 117 -29.62 5.76 -7.29
CA ASP A 117 -30.59 5.92 -8.39
C ASP A 117 -30.18 7.00 -9.41
N ASN A 118 -29.64 8.13 -8.93
CA ASN A 118 -29.22 9.23 -9.80
C ASN A 118 -27.99 8.88 -10.67
N PHE A 119 -27.03 8.12 -10.15
CA PHE A 119 -25.86 7.68 -10.89
C PHE A 119 -26.14 6.44 -11.72
N GLU A 120 -26.99 5.54 -11.26
CA GLU A 120 -27.44 4.38 -12.02
C GLU A 120 -28.09 4.82 -13.33
N GLN A 121 -29.03 5.78 -13.26
CA GLN A 121 -29.67 6.33 -14.45
C GLN A 121 -28.68 7.08 -15.35
N LEU A 122 -27.83 7.95 -14.79
CA LEU A 122 -26.82 8.70 -15.56
C LEU A 122 -25.88 7.75 -16.33
N LEU A 123 -25.38 6.70 -15.67
CA LEU A 123 -24.47 5.74 -16.29
C LEU A 123 -25.19 4.83 -17.28
N PHE A 124 -26.48 4.55 -17.08
CA PHE A 124 -27.32 3.86 -18.06
C PHE A 124 -27.47 4.69 -19.35
N ASP A 125 -27.76 5.99 -19.24
CA ASP A 125 -27.91 6.87 -20.40
C ASP A 125 -26.59 7.00 -21.19
N VAL A 126 -25.46 7.07 -20.47
CA VAL A 126 -24.12 7.06 -21.09
C VAL A 126 -23.85 5.73 -21.78
N LYS A 127 -24.19 4.59 -21.15
CA LYS A 127 -24.05 3.26 -21.75
C LYS A 127 -24.84 3.13 -23.07
N ASP A 128 -26.09 3.60 -23.08
CA ASP A 128 -26.97 3.56 -24.26
C ASP A 128 -26.40 4.40 -25.40
N ARG A 129 -25.96 5.64 -25.09
CA ARG A 129 -25.28 6.53 -26.05
C ARG A 129 -24.03 5.91 -26.67
N LEU A 130 -23.24 5.19 -25.87
CA LEU A 130 -22.03 4.50 -26.33
C LEU A 130 -22.31 3.18 -27.06
N GLY A 131 -23.56 2.70 -27.06
CA GLY A 131 -23.91 1.39 -27.63
C GLY A 131 -23.25 0.21 -26.91
N HIS A 132 -22.84 0.40 -25.65
CA HIS A 132 -22.13 -0.62 -24.88
C HIS A 132 -23.09 -1.73 -24.42
N LYS A 133 -22.73 -2.99 -24.70
CA LYS A 133 -23.53 -4.15 -24.25
C LYS A 133 -23.26 -4.50 -22.78
N VAL A 134 -22.02 -4.31 -22.35
CA VAL A 134 -21.54 -4.65 -21.01
C VAL A 134 -21.92 -3.54 -20.01
N SER A 135 -22.33 -3.91 -18.80
CA SER A 135 -22.67 -2.92 -17.77
C SER A 135 -21.42 -2.20 -17.25
N ILE A 136 -21.57 -0.98 -16.77
CA ILE A 136 -20.46 -0.24 -16.14
C ILE A 136 -19.89 -1.00 -14.93
N ASN A 137 -20.73 -1.71 -14.17
CA ASN A 137 -20.30 -2.53 -13.04
C ASN A 137 -19.35 -3.66 -13.47
N ASP A 138 -19.66 -4.33 -14.58
CA ASP A 138 -18.83 -5.40 -15.15
C ASP A 138 -17.51 -4.87 -15.74
N LEU A 139 -17.47 -3.59 -16.14
CA LEU A 139 -16.25 -2.92 -16.56
C LEU A 139 -15.38 -2.50 -15.36
N LEU A 140 -15.99 -1.90 -14.33
CA LEU A 140 -15.28 -1.40 -13.14
C LEU A 140 -14.70 -2.51 -12.26
N ILE A 141 -15.17 -3.75 -12.38
CA ILE A 141 -14.57 -4.89 -11.67
C ILE A 141 -13.32 -5.44 -12.36
N LYS A 142 -13.08 -5.12 -13.64
CA LYS A 142 -11.98 -5.69 -14.43
C LYS A 142 -10.60 -5.47 -13.81
N PRO A 143 -10.22 -4.31 -13.22
CA PRO A 143 -8.92 -4.18 -12.56
C PRO A 143 -8.74 -5.16 -11.38
N VAL A 144 -9.77 -5.36 -10.57
CA VAL A 144 -9.73 -6.31 -9.44
C VAL A 144 -9.56 -7.75 -9.94
N GLN A 145 -10.23 -8.10 -11.04
CA GLN A 145 -10.09 -9.39 -11.70
C GLN A 145 -8.71 -9.56 -12.35
N ARG A 146 -8.17 -8.51 -12.97
CA ARG A 146 -6.90 -8.59 -13.70
C ARG A 146 -5.73 -8.85 -12.75
N ILE A 147 -5.66 -8.10 -11.66
CA ILE A 147 -4.54 -8.24 -10.70
C ILE A 147 -4.51 -9.62 -10.05
N THR A 148 -5.69 -10.24 -9.83
CA THR A 148 -5.80 -11.61 -9.30
C THR A 148 -5.54 -12.68 -10.36
N LYS A 149 -5.81 -12.41 -11.65
CA LYS A 149 -5.53 -13.37 -12.73
C LYS A 149 -4.04 -13.53 -13.02
N TYR A 150 -3.22 -12.49 -12.82
CA TYR A 150 -1.77 -12.57 -13.06
C TYR A 150 -1.09 -13.67 -12.25
N GLN A 151 -1.47 -13.88 -10.98
CA GLN A 151 -0.88 -14.95 -10.17
C GLN A 151 -1.19 -16.34 -10.75
N LEU A 152 -2.39 -16.54 -11.30
CA LEU A 152 -2.83 -17.82 -11.87
C LEU A 152 -2.07 -18.12 -13.15
N MET A 153 -1.95 -17.13 -14.04
CA MET A 153 -1.20 -17.25 -15.29
C MET A 153 0.29 -17.52 -15.02
N LEU A 154 0.91 -16.80 -14.06
CA LEU A 154 2.29 -17.05 -13.68
C LEU A 154 2.50 -18.44 -13.06
N SER A 155 1.55 -18.91 -12.26
CA SER A 155 1.58 -20.27 -11.70
C SER A 155 1.59 -21.33 -12.80
N ASP A 156 0.75 -21.19 -13.82
CA ASP A 156 0.72 -22.11 -14.96
C ASP A 156 2.00 -22.02 -15.82
N ILE A 157 2.51 -20.81 -16.10
CA ILE A 157 3.78 -20.62 -16.81
C ILE A 157 4.93 -21.30 -16.05
N LEU A 158 5.00 -21.11 -14.74
CA LEU A 158 6.02 -21.68 -13.87
C LEU A 158 5.94 -23.22 -13.86
N LYS A 159 4.73 -23.77 -13.70
CA LYS A 159 4.46 -25.20 -13.75
C LYS A 159 4.95 -25.85 -15.05
N TYR A 160 4.69 -25.23 -16.20
CA TYR A 160 5.17 -25.75 -17.49
C TYR A 160 6.67 -25.53 -17.70
N THR A 161 7.25 -24.49 -17.11
CA THR A 161 8.69 -24.23 -17.14
C THR A 161 9.47 -25.32 -16.40
N HIS A 162 9.05 -25.69 -15.18
CA HIS A 162 9.68 -26.79 -14.45
C HIS A 162 9.56 -28.13 -15.18
N ARG A 163 8.40 -28.41 -15.79
CA ARG A 163 8.20 -29.65 -16.58
C ARG A 163 9.03 -29.69 -17.86
N ALA A 164 9.40 -28.53 -18.40
CA ALA A 164 10.33 -28.41 -19.52
C ALA A 164 11.81 -28.49 -19.10
N ASN A 165 12.09 -28.56 -17.79
CA ASN A 165 13.43 -28.48 -17.22
C ASN A 165 14.20 -27.21 -17.64
N ASP A 166 13.46 -26.11 -17.82
CA ASP A 166 14.01 -24.79 -18.17
C ASP A 166 14.23 -23.96 -16.89
N ARG A 167 15.08 -22.92 -16.96
CA ARG A 167 15.31 -21.97 -15.86
C ARG A 167 14.03 -21.26 -15.44
N ALA A 168 13.82 -21.16 -14.13
CA ALA A 168 12.55 -20.71 -13.54
C ALA A 168 12.72 -19.61 -12.48
N GLU A 169 13.95 -19.22 -12.10
CA GLU A 169 14.21 -18.37 -10.93
C GLU A 169 13.58 -16.97 -11.06
N VAL A 170 13.50 -16.46 -12.28
CA VAL A 170 12.83 -15.18 -12.58
C VAL A 170 11.31 -15.31 -12.44
N LEU A 171 10.74 -16.43 -12.87
CA LEU A 171 9.30 -16.68 -12.79
C LEU A 171 8.84 -16.96 -11.36
N GLU A 172 9.64 -17.66 -10.56
CA GLU A 172 9.38 -17.89 -9.13
C GLU A 172 9.28 -16.56 -8.37
N ARG A 173 10.26 -15.68 -8.57
CA ARG A 173 10.24 -14.32 -7.97
C ARG A 173 9.03 -13.50 -8.44
N ALA A 174 8.70 -13.57 -9.73
CA ALA A 174 7.53 -12.88 -10.27
C ALA A 174 6.21 -13.42 -9.68
N HIS A 175 6.10 -14.74 -9.50
CA HIS A 175 4.96 -15.37 -8.87
C HIS A 175 4.80 -14.94 -7.41
N ASP A 176 5.89 -14.85 -6.64
CA ASP A 176 5.85 -14.32 -5.27
C ASP A 176 5.37 -12.86 -5.23
N VAL A 177 5.86 -12.02 -6.14
CA VAL A 177 5.40 -10.64 -6.29
C VAL A 177 3.89 -10.58 -6.55
N MET A 178 3.38 -11.37 -7.49
CA MET A 178 1.95 -11.40 -7.83
C MET A 178 1.07 -12.15 -6.82
N ARG A 179 1.66 -12.85 -5.84
CA ARG A 179 0.95 -13.36 -4.67
C ARG A 179 0.74 -12.28 -3.60
N VAL A 180 1.71 -11.37 -3.43
CA VAL A 180 1.66 -10.32 -2.42
C VAL A 180 0.73 -9.17 -2.82
N VAL A 181 0.74 -8.76 -4.10
CA VAL A 181 -0.03 -7.58 -4.54
C VAL A 181 -1.56 -7.72 -4.37
N PRO A 182 -2.21 -8.84 -4.75
CA PRO A 182 -3.64 -9.03 -4.51
C PRO A 182 -3.99 -9.06 -3.02
N LYS A 183 -3.13 -9.65 -2.19
CA LYS A 183 -3.31 -9.64 -0.73
C LYS A 183 -3.25 -8.21 -0.18
N ALA A 184 -2.29 -7.40 -0.63
CA ALA A 184 -2.20 -6.00 -0.25
C ALA A 184 -3.44 -5.19 -0.69
N CYS A 185 -4.04 -5.52 -1.84
CA CYS A 185 -5.30 -4.93 -2.26
C CYS A 185 -6.44 -5.26 -1.28
N ASP A 186 -6.58 -6.53 -0.89
CA ASP A 186 -7.59 -6.98 0.07
C ASP A 186 -7.40 -6.35 1.45
N ASP A 187 -6.17 -6.32 1.96
CA ASP A 187 -5.84 -5.65 3.23
C ASP A 187 -6.23 -4.16 3.19
N MET A 188 -5.88 -3.46 2.10
CA MET A 188 -6.16 -2.03 1.96
C MET A 188 -7.63 -1.70 1.68
N MET A 189 -8.42 -2.65 1.18
CA MET A 189 -9.89 -2.51 1.14
C MET A 189 -10.48 -2.41 2.55
N GLN A 190 -9.91 -3.11 3.53
CA GLN A 190 -10.33 -3.00 4.93
C GLN A 190 -9.86 -1.67 5.55
N VAL A 191 -8.61 -1.29 5.30
CA VAL A 191 -8.06 0.01 5.75
C VAL A 191 -8.79 1.19 5.12
N GLY A 192 -9.32 1.07 3.90
CA GLY A 192 -10.12 2.10 3.22
C GLY A 192 -11.36 2.55 3.99
N ARG A 193 -11.78 1.80 5.03
CA ARG A 193 -12.85 2.14 5.97
C ARG A 193 -12.40 3.07 7.10
N LEU A 194 -11.12 3.46 7.13
CA LEU A 194 -10.59 4.43 8.08
C LEU A 194 -11.20 5.82 7.81
N GLN A 195 -11.91 6.33 8.80
CA GLN A 195 -12.53 7.65 8.79
C GLN A 195 -11.70 8.64 9.61
N GLY A 196 -11.77 9.93 9.26
CA GLY A 196 -11.13 11.01 10.01
C GLY A 196 -9.62 11.18 9.78
N PHE A 197 -9.01 10.37 8.90
CA PHE A 197 -7.62 10.56 8.50
C PHE A 197 -7.49 11.71 7.48
N GLN A 198 -6.83 12.80 7.87
CA GLN A 198 -6.62 13.98 7.02
C GLN A 198 -5.36 13.83 6.15
N GLY A 199 -5.31 12.80 5.32
CA GLY A 199 -4.17 12.54 4.45
C GLY A 199 -4.45 11.47 3.41
N ASN A 200 -3.49 11.25 2.51
CA ASN A 200 -3.59 10.18 1.53
C ASN A 200 -2.98 8.88 2.11
N LEU A 201 -3.82 7.87 2.35
CA LEU A 201 -3.39 6.55 2.83
C LEU A 201 -2.40 5.88 1.88
N THR A 202 -2.58 6.03 0.58
CA THR A 202 -1.65 5.46 -0.42
C THR A 202 -0.28 6.14 -0.40
N ALA A 203 -0.19 7.39 0.09
CA ALA A 203 1.08 8.08 0.27
C ALA A 203 1.86 7.60 1.51
N GLN A 204 1.26 6.77 2.37
CA GLN A 204 1.96 6.18 3.51
C GLN A 204 2.88 5.01 3.11
N GLY A 205 2.86 4.61 1.84
CA GLY A 205 3.61 3.46 1.33
C GLY A 205 2.86 2.15 1.56
N ARG A 206 3.58 1.02 1.51
CA ARG A 206 2.98 -0.30 1.70
C ARG A 206 2.56 -0.51 3.14
N LEU A 207 1.42 -1.17 3.35
CA LEU A 207 1.03 -1.69 4.65
C LEU A 207 1.93 -2.89 4.98
N ILE A 208 2.74 -2.78 6.01
CA ILE A 208 3.72 -3.79 6.42
C ILE A 208 3.06 -4.78 7.40
N PHE A 209 2.31 -4.26 8.36
CA PHE A 209 1.68 -5.06 9.40
C PHE A 209 0.44 -4.37 9.96
N GLN A 210 -0.50 -5.16 10.47
CA GLN A 210 -1.65 -4.66 11.19
C GLN A 210 -2.07 -5.63 12.28
N GLY A 211 -2.61 -5.09 13.36
CA GLY A 211 -3.03 -5.88 14.51
C GLY A 211 -3.79 -5.05 15.52
N THR A 212 -4.29 -5.71 16.56
CA THR A 212 -4.97 -5.06 17.67
C THR A 212 -4.02 -4.98 18.85
N LEU A 213 -3.82 -3.78 19.38
CA LEU A 213 -2.99 -3.51 20.55
C LEU A 213 -3.81 -2.75 21.59
N ILE A 214 -3.51 -2.96 22.87
CA ILE A 214 -4.04 -2.11 23.93
C ILE A 214 -3.07 -0.93 24.10
N ILE A 215 -3.53 0.30 23.81
CA ILE A 215 -2.69 1.50 23.83
C ILE A 215 -3.13 2.43 24.95
N SER A 216 -2.16 2.90 25.74
CA SER A 216 -2.33 3.99 26.69
C SER A 216 -1.58 5.22 26.19
N ASP A 217 -2.27 6.37 26.14
CA ASP A 217 -1.65 7.66 25.87
C ASP A 217 -0.97 8.13 27.17
N GLY A 218 0.34 8.42 27.14
CA GLY A 218 1.07 8.92 28.31
C GLY A 218 2.41 8.25 28.56
N ASN A 219 3.10 8.75 29.58
CA ASN A 219 4.43 8.26 29.97
C ASN A 219 4.33 6.95 30.77
N ILE A 220 5.37 6.13 30.74
CA ILE A 220 5.47 4.82 31.42
C ILE A 220 5.24 4.91 32.94
N ASN A 221 5.49 6.09 33.52
CA ASN A 221 5.34 6.38 34.95
C ASN A 221 3.89 6.68 35.36
N GLN A 222 2.94 6.74 34.42
CA GLN A 222 1.52 6.92 34.70
C GLN A 222 0.79 5.56 34.73
N PRO A 223 -0.29 5.43 35.51
CA PRO A 223 -1.08 4.21 35.52
C PRO A 223 -1.60 3.89 34.13
N PHE A 224 -1.38 2.64 33.68
CA PHE A 224 -1.76 2.18 32.36
C PHE A 224 -3.28 2.24 32.17
N LYS A 225 -3.74 3.14 31.30
CA LYS A 225 -5.16 3.31 30.93
C LYS A 225 -5.36 2.86 29.48
N GLY A 226 -5.04 1.60 29.26
CA GLY A 226 -5.10 0.95 27.97
C GLY A 226 -6.49 0.98 27.34
N LYS A 227 -6.57 1.33 26.06
CA LYS A 227 -7.75 1.19 25.23
C LYS A 227 -7.41 0.32 24.03
N GLU A 228 -8.33 -0.56 23.64
CA GLU A 228 -8.16 -1.37 22.44
C GLU A 228 -8.10 -0.47 21.20
N ARG A 229 -7.05 -0.66 20.40
CA ARG A 229 -6.81 0.08 19.17
C ARG A 229 -6.41 -0.86 18.06
N ARG A 230 -6.91 -0.58 16.86
CA ARG A 230 -6.38 -1.16 15.63
C ARG A 230 -5.18 -0.34 15.19
N VAL A 231 -4.05 -1.00 15.01
CA VAL A 231 -2.79 -0.35 14.61
C VAL A 231 -2.40 -0.83 13.22
N PHE A 232 -2.02 0.11 12.38
CA PHE A 232 -1.58 -0.12 11.01
C PHE A 232 -0.15 0.43 10.85
N LEU A 233 0.81 -0.45 10.61
CA LEU A 233 2.20 -0.07 10.31
C LEU A 233 2.38 0.02 8.79
N PHE A 234 2.65 1.21 8.31
CA PHE A 234 3.05 1.50 6.94
C PHE A 234 4.54 1.80 6.84
N GLU A 235 5.09 1.84 5.62
CA GLU A 235 6.48 2.24 5.38
C GLU A 235 6.81 3.65 5.89
N GLN A 236 5.84 4.58 5.88
CA GLN A 236 6.07 5.97 6.29
C GLN A 236 5.48 6.34 7.65
N SER A 237 4.51 5.59 8.17
CA SER A 237 3.87 5.91 9.46
C SER A 237 3.20 4.73 10.14
N VAL A 238 2.99 4.85 11.45
CA VAL A 238 2.10 4.00 12.25
C VAL A 238 0.81 4.76 12.48
N ILE A 239 -0.32 4.20 12.04
CA ILE A 239 -1.66 4.78 12.25
C ILE A 239 -2.37 4.00 13.35
N ILE A 240 -2.86 4.74 14.34
CA ILE A 240 -3.64 4.22 15.47
C ILE A 240 -5.11 4.61 15.25
N ALA A 241 -5.99 3.61 15.27
CA ALA A 241 -7.42 3.78 15.07
C ALA A 241 -8.24 3.07 16.15
N GLU A 242 -9.42 3.60 16.42
CA GLU A 242 -10.45 2.93 17.20
C GLU A 242 -11.27 2.02 16.29
N CYS A 243 -11.38 0.74 16.65
CA CYS A 243 -12.24 -0.21 15.95
C CYS A 243 -13.68 -0.05 16.43
N ILE A 244 -14.59 0.28 15.52
CA ILE A 244 -16.02 0.36 15.79
C ILE A 244 -16.64 -0.93 15.24
N PRO A 245 -17.13 -1.81 16.12
CA PRO A 245 -17.78 -3.03 15.67
C PRO A 245 -19.05 -2.69 14.87
N PRO A 246 -19.41 -3.54 13.90
CA PRO A 246 -20.57 -3.32 13.06
C PRO A 246 -21.86 -3.29 13.89
N ARG A 247 -22.79 -2.39 13.54
CA ARG A 247 -24.13 -2.33 14.17
C ARG A 247 -25.04 -3.52 13.81
N LYS A 248 -24.71 -4.27 12.77
CA LYS A 248 -25.43 -5.46 12.31
C LYS A 248 -24.48 -6.67 12.46
N GLU A 249 -24.99 -7.83 12.83
CA GLU A 249 -24.20 -9.07 13.07
C GLU A 249 -23.27 -9.48 11.91
N TYR A 250 -23.55 -9.01 10.69
CA TYR A 250 -22.75 -9.31 9.48
C TYR A 250 -22.17 -8.06 8.81
N GLY A 251 -22.11 -6.93 9.52
CA GLY A 251 -21.45 -5.75 9.01
C GLY A 251 -19.93 -5.89 9.10
N ASN A 252 -19.24 -5.04 8.37
CA ASN A 252 -17.79 -4.92 8.51
C ASN A 252 -17.45 -3.85 9.55
N PRO A 253 -16.34 -3.98 10.30
CA PRO A 253 -15.91 -2.96 11.25
C PRO A 253 -15.57 -1.65 10.54
N LEU A 254 -15.80 -0.53 11.23
CA LEU A 254 -15.28 0.79 10.83
C LEU A 254 -14.06 1.13 11.69
N TYR A 255 -13.15 1.93 11.14
CA TYR A 255 -11.98 2.39 11.88
C TYR A 255 -12.03 3.91 11.98
N ASN A 256 -11.99 4.45 13.19
CA ASN A 256 -11.90 5.89 13.41
C ASN A 256 -10.47 6.27 13.74
N PHE A 257 -9.86 7.13 12.94
CA PHE A 257 -8.53 7.67 13.18
C PHE A 257 -8.43 8.29 14.58
N LYS A 258 -7.32 7.99 15.29
CA LYS A 258 -6.99 8.59 16.58
C LYS A 258 -5.65 9.29 16.53
N ASN A 259 -4.61 8.63 16.03
CA ASN A 259 -3.28 9.19 16.00
C ASN A 259 -2.40 8.62 14.88
N GLN A 260 -1.30 9.30 14.59
CA GLN A 260 -0.32 8.89 13.58
C GLN A 260 1.09 9.21 14.06
N ILE A 261 1.99 8.23 14.03
CA ILE A 261 3.41 8.45 14.30
C ILE A 261 4.16 8.28 12.99
N MET A 262 4.81 9.33 12.50
CA MET A 262 5.65 9.21 11.31
C MET A 262 6.90 8.41 11.64
N VAL A 263 7.27 7.44 10.79
CA VAL A 263 8.43 6.57 11.03
C VAL A 263 9.71 7.40 11.24
N ASN A 264 9.88 8.51 10.50
CA ASN A 264 11.03 9.42 10.63
C ASN A 264 11.12 10.20 11.95
N LYS A 265 10.07 10.14 12.77
CA LYS A 265 10.03 10.74 14.11
C LYS A 265 9.79 9.68 15.18
N MET A 266 9.76 8.41 14.82
CA MET A 266 9.41 7.32 15.72
C MET A 266 10.64 6.84 16.49
N VAL A 267 10.50 6.66 17.80
CA VAL A 267 11.47 6.00 18.65
C VAL A 267 10.81 4.80 19.30
N LEU A 268 11.46 3.64 19.25
CA LEU A 268 10.97 2.37 19.78
C LEU A 268 11.75 2.01 21.05
N GLU A 269 11.02 1.72 22.13
CA GLU A 269 11.56 1.11 23.34
C GLU A 269 10.96 -0.29 23.49
N GLU A 270 11.78 -1.33 23.30
CA GLU A 270 11.29 -2.70 23.15
C GLU A 270 10.85 -3.34 24.47
N ASN A 271 11.43 -2.90 25.59
CA ASN A 271 11.26 -3.52 26.89
C ASN A 271 10.78 -2.52 27.92
N VAL A 272 9.71 -2.89 28.61
CA VAL A 272 9.21 -2.20 29.80
C VAL A 272 9.52 -3.08 31.00
N VAL A 273 10.14 -2.50 32.03
CA VAL A 273 10.51 -3.23 33.25
C VAL A 273 9.26 -3.88 33.86
N ASP A 274 9.38 -5.16 34.21
CA ASP A 274 8.33 -6.01 34.80
C ASP A 274 7.06 -6.22 33.94
N GLU A 275 7.05 -5.79 32.68
CA GLU A 275 5.90 -5.89 31.78
C GLU A 275 6.30 -6.51 30.42
N PRO A 276 6.42 -7.85 30.35
CA PRO A 276 7.02 -8.53 29.19
C PRO A 276 6.22 -8.36 27.90
N LEU A 277 4.92 -8.07 27.98
CA LEU A 277 4.03 -7.86 26.84
C LEU A 277 3.95 -6.40 26.37
N ARG A 278 4.65 -5.48 27.04
CA ARG A 278 4.61 -4.05 26.71
C ARG A 278 5.86 -3.59 25.97
N PHE A 279 5.66 -2.61 25.10
CA PHE A 279 6.69 -1.83 24.42
C PHE A 279 6.18 -0.40 24.23
N VAL A 280 7.09 0.54 23.97
CA VAL A 280 6.73 1.96 23.86
C VAL A 280 7.06 2.49 22.47
N LEU A 281 6.09 3.20 21.89
CA LEU A 281 6.26 3.99 20.68
C LEU A 281 6.26 5.47 21.06
N GLN A 282 7.35 6.15 20.81
CA GLN A 282 7.48 7.58 21.04
C GLN A 282 7.48 8.35 19.72
N SER A 283 6.91 9.55 19.76
CA SER A 283 6.92 10.50 18.65
C SER A 283 7.77 11.71 19.05
N ASN A 284 8.79 11.99 18.26
CA ASN A 284 9.58 13.23 18.38
C ASN A 284 8.88 14.43 17.72
N ASP A 285 7.58 14.33 17.41
CA ASP A 285 6.79 15.45 16.91
C ASP A 285 6.31 16.34 18.07
N PRO A 286 6.74 17.61 18.16
CA PRO A 286 6.34 18.50 19.25
C PRO A 286 4.83 18.82 19.26
N ASN A 287 4.10 18.53 18.17
CA ASN A 287 2.68 18.83 18.04
C ASN A 287 1.75 17.64 18.39
N GLN A 288 2.29 16.51 18.82
CA GLN A 288 1.53 15.28 19.11
C GLN A 288 1.89 14.68 20.47
N PRO A 289 1.04 13.83 21.07
CA PRO A 289 1.43 13.12 22.27
C PRO A 289 2.72 12.33 22.02
N ALA A 290 3.70 12.56 22.89
CA ALA A 290 5.06 12.10 22.69
C ALA A 290 5.25 10.60 22.92
N THR A 291 4.29 9.91 23.54
CA THR A 291 4.49 8.53 24.03
C THR A 291 3.20 7.72 24.02
N PHE A 292 3.27 6.52 23.45
CA PHE A 292 2.23 5.51 23.45
C PHE A 292 2.79 4.22 24.02
N VAL A 293 2.24 3.78 25.15
CA VAL A 293 2.56 2.47 25.72
C VAL A 293 1.63 1.45 25.09
N ALA A 294 2.20 0.50 24.34
CA ALA A 294 1.46 -0.55 23.66
C ALA A 294 1.62 -1.88 24.41
N GLN A 295 0.51 -2.61 24.57
CA GLN A 295 0.49 -3.97 25.11
C GLN A 295 -0.06 -4.93 24.06
N SER A 296 0.72 -5.98 23.77
CA SER A 296 0.33 -7.07 22.87
C SER A 296 -0.57 -8.09 23.56
N ALA A 297 -1.21 -8.95 22.76
CA ALA A 297 -2.01 -10.06 23.29
C ALA A 297 -1.13 -11.20 23.83
N THR A 298 -0.04 -11.50 23.14
CA THR A 298 0.90 -12.58 23.50
C THR A 298 2.36 -12.13 23.30
N SER A 299 3.31 -12.93 23.79
CA SER A 299 4.74 -12.67 23.61
C SER A 299 5.14 -12.77 22.14
N GLU A 300 4.56 -13.71 21.40
CA GLU A 300 4.79 -13.89 19.97
C GLU A 300 4.25 -12.71 19.16
N ASP A 301 3.07 -12.19 19.53
CA ASP A 301 2.50 -10.98 18.91
C ASP A 301 3.40 -9.77 19.15
N LYS A 302 3.93 -9.60 20.38
CA LYS A 302 4.94 -8.56 20.67
C LYS A 302 6.18 -8.72 19.78
N GLU A 303 6.73 -9.93 19.70
CA GLU A 303 7.92 -10.20 18.91
C GLU A 303 7.70 -9.86 17.43
N GLN A 304 6.54 -10.23 16.86
CA GLN A 304 6.18 -9.85 15.49
C GLN A 304 6.13 -8.33 15.32
N TRP A 305 5.49 -7.61 16.23
CA TRP A 305 5.48 -6.14 16.21
C TRP A 305 6.88 -5.55 16.26
N LEU A 306 7.70 -6.00 17.21
CA LEU A 306 9.07 -5.51 17.39
C LEU A 306 9.92 -5.75 16.16
N ILE A 307 9.91 -6.97 15.60
CA ILE A 307 10.64 -7.29 14.37
C ILE A 307 10.23 -6.37 13.22
N LYS A 308 8.93 -6.13 13.03
CA LYS A 308 8.44 -5.28 11.92
C LYS A 308 8.79 -3.81 12.13
N LEU A 309 8.64 -3.30 13.36
CA LEU A 309 8.96 -1.91 13.71
C LEU A 309 10.47 -1.64 13.65
N SER A 310 11.30 -2.51 14.22
CA SER A 310 12.76 -2.37 14.21
C SER A 310 13.31 -2.44 12.79
N THR A 311 12.86 -3.43 11.99
CA THR A 311 13.23 -3.55 10.57
C THR A 311 12.91 -2.26 9.81
N GLN A 312 11.74 -1.64 10.07
CA GLN A 312 11.35 -0.41 9.39
C GLN A 312 12.18 0.81 9.82
N LEU A 313 12.47 0.93 11.11
CA LEU A 313 13.36 1.97 11.63
C LEU A 313 14.80 1.83 11.11
N ASP A 314 15.30 0.60 11.01
CA ASP A 314 16.65 0.33 10.53
C ASP A 314 16.80 0.58 9.04
N GLN A 315 15.78 0.26 8.23
CA GLN A 315 15.74 0.67 6.81
C GLN A 315 15.83 2.19 6.67
N GLN A 316 15.11 2.93 7.51
CA GLN A 316 15.15 4.38 7.49
C GLN A 316 16.49 4.95 7.92
N LYS A 317 17.09 4.43 9.01
CA LYS A 317 18.44 4.83 9.44
C LYS A 317 19.47 4.57 8.35
N THR A 318 19.37 3.41 7.70
CA THR A 318 20.24 3.02 6.58
C THR A 318 20.11 3.98 5.41
N PHE A 319 18.87 4.35 5.05
CA PHE A 319 18.62 5.35 4.01
C PHE A 319 19.18 6.74 4.36
N LEU A 320 18.98 7.20 5.60
CA LEU A 320 19.54 8.48 6.06
C LEU A 320 21.08 8.46 6.05
N ALA A 321 21.70 7.36 6.48
CA ALA A 321 23.15 7.20 6.42
C ALA A 321 23.66 7.27 4.97
N ALA A 322 22.94 6.66 4.03
CA ALA A 322 23.25 6.74 2.60
C ALA A 322 23.10 8.15 2.02
N LEU A 323 22.21 8.99 2.56
CA LEU A 323 22.07 10.39 2.13
C LEU A 323 23.17 11.30 2.70
N VAL A 324 23.58 11.06 3.95
CA VAL A 324 24.64 11.83 4.62
C VAL A 324 26.01 11.53 4.01
N ASP A 325 26.29 10.26 3.67
CA ASP A 325 27.51 9.87 2.98
C ASP A 325 27.27 8.75 1.93
N PRO A 326 26.87 9.13 0.70
CA PRO A 326 26.60 8.18 -0.37
C PRO A 326 27.82 7.33 -0.75
N LYS A 327 29.03 7.88 -0.66
CA LYS A 327 30.28 7.20 -1.06
C LYS A 327 30.61 6.07 -0.09
N ARG A 328 30.48 6.32 1.22
CA ARG A 328 30.72 5.30 2.25
C ARG A 328 29.67 4.19 2.22
N TYR A 329 28.40 4.52 1.96
CA TYR A 329 27.34 3.53 1.80
C TYR A 329 27.61 2.58 0.61
N LEU A 330 27.99 3.13 -0.56
CA LEU A 330 28.35 2.33 -1.73
C LEU A 330 29.58 1.44 -1.47
N ALA A 331 30.60 1.96 -0.79
CA ALA A 331 31.79 1.19 -0.42
C ALA A 331 31.45 0.02 0.52
N ASN A 332 30.59 0.24 1.52
CA ASN A 332 30.13 -0.83 2.42
C ASN A 332 29.22 -1.85 1.72
N SER A 333 28.37 -1.42 0.79
CA SER A 333 27.49 -2.31 0.02
C SER A 333 28.29 -3.20 -0.95
N MET A 334 29.35 -2.68 -1.59
CA MET A 334 30.27 -3.48 -2.40
C MET A 334 31.22 -4.34 -1.55
N GLY A 335 31.59 -3.91 -0.34
CA GLY A 335 32.37 -4.70 0.61
C GLY A 335 31.67 -5.98 1.07
N SER A 336 30.33 -6.00 1.10
CA SER A 336 29.55 -7.19 1.46
C SER A 336 29.46 -8.24 0.34
N MET A 337 29.80 -7.91 -0.92
CA MET A 337 29.92 -8.89 -2.00
C MET A 337 31.32 -9.54 -2.08
N ASN A 338 32.29 -9.07 -1.29
CA ASN A 338 33.69 -9.51 -1.36
C ASN A 338 34.24 -10.08 -0.03
N ILE A 339 33.39 -10.75 0.77
CA ILE A 339 33.85 -11.62 1.87
C ILE A 339 33.31 -13.04 1.65
N SER A 340 33.89 -13.71 0.65
CA SER A 340 34.01 -15.16 0.60
C SER A 340 35.28 -15.53 -0.18
N GLY A 341 36.44 -15.12 0.36
CA GLY A 341 37.71 -15.35 -0.31
C GLY A 341 38.95 -15.16 0.56
N LYS A 342 39.27 -16.21 1.32
CA LYS A 342 40.59 -16.57 1.88
C LYS A 342 41.24 -15.71 2.98
N LYS A 343 41.52 -16.40 4.08
CA LYS A 343 42.64 -16.17 5.00
C LYS A 343 43.97 -16.20 4.23
N ASP A 344 44.91 -15.33 4.57
CA ASP A 344 46.14 -15.72 5.27
C ASP A 344 46.96 -14.52 5.78
N SER A 345 47.70 -14.82 6.84
CA SER A 345 48.55 -14.05 7.76
C SER A 345 49.54 -13.02 7.20
N SER A 346 49.70 -11.89 7.91
CA SER A 346 50.87 -11.56 8.78
C SER A 346 51.12 -10.04 8.92
N GLY A 347 51.48 -9.61 10.14
CA GLY A 347 52.50 -8.55 10.33
C GLY A 347 52.06 -7.11 10.63
N SER A 348 52.15 -6.77 11.92
CA SER A 348 52.76 -5.55 12.47
C SER A 348 51.92 -4.31 12.84
N LEU A 349 52.36 -3.78 13.99
CA LEU A 349 51.90 -2.67 14.82
C LEU A 349 51.83 -1.30 14.12
N GLY A 350 50.90 -0.47 14.58
CA GLY A 350 50.98 0.99 14.48
C GLY A 350 49.67 1.71 14.78
N THR A 351 49.54 2.25 15.99
CA THR A 351 48.60 3.35 16.35
C THR A 351 49.45 4.58 16.76
N PRO A 352 48.86 5.75 17.02
CA PRO A 352 48.08 6.60 16.11
C PRO A 352 48.57 8.07 16.19
N THR A 353 48.19 8.96 15.25
CA THR A 353 48.28 10.41 15.51
C THR A 353 47.10 11.17 14.90
N SER A 354 46.30 11.78 15.77
CA SER A 354 45.45 12.93 15.48
C SER A 354 46.30 14.21 15.41
N PRO A 355 45.76 15.31 14.87
CA PRO A 355 45.56 16.43 15.78
C PRO A 355 44.20 17.11 15.60
N GLY A 356 43.61 17.48 16.74
CA GLY A 356 42.46 18.37 16.82
C GLY A 356 42.87 19.84 16.75
N ILE A 357 41.93 20.68 16.31
CA ILE A 357 41.92 22.12 16.58
C ILE A 357 40.46 22.50 16.93
N THR A 358 40.32 23.10 18.11
CA THR A 358 39.12 23.66 18.75
C THR A 358 38.79 25.09 18.25
N PRO A 359 37.63 25.67 18.62
CA PRO A 359 36.81 26.47 17.71
C PRO A 359 36.97 28.00 17.86
N GLY A 360 36.72 28.72 16.76
CA GLY A 360 36.55 30.17 16.72
C GLY A 360 35.07 30.56 16.82
N ASN A 361 34.74 31.26 17.91
CA ASN A 361 33.49 31.94 18.20
C ASN A 361 33.26 33.11 17.21
N ILE A 362 32.07 33.22 16.62
CA ILE A 362 31.59 34.48 16.00
C ILE A 362 30.19 34.79 16.54
N THR A 363 30.15 35.85 17.34
CA THR A 363 28.97 36.57 17.83
C THR A 363 28.55 37.61 16.79
N ILE A 364 27.26 37.70 16.46
CA ILE A 364 26.62 38.85 15.78
C ILE A 364 25.25 39.11 16.45
N PRO A 365 24.81 40.38 16.60
CA PRO A 365 23.99 40.82 17.72
C PRO A 365 22.48 40.97 17.44
N THR A 366 21.79 41.26 18.53
CA THR A 366 20.39 41.58 18.79
C THR A 366 19.90 42.92 18.24
N SER A 367 18.64 42.94 17.78
CA SER A 367 17.63 44.02 17.88
C SER A 367 16.35 43.51 17.18
N GLY A 368 15.10 43.63 17.65
CA GLY A 368 14.46 44.29 18.79
C GLY A 368 12.99 44.56 18.40
N SER A 369 12.06 44.43 19.37
CA SER A 369 10.65 44.94 19.41
C SER A 369 9.64 44.41 18.36
N GLY A 370 8.48 43.82 18.70
CA GLY A 370 7.34 44.30 19.53
C GLY A 370 6.21 44.71 18.54
N SER A 371 4.94 44.27 18.56
CA SER A 371 3.95 44.16 19.64
C SER A 371 2.64 43.48 19.14
N THR A 372 1.99 42.74 20.06
CA THR A 372 0.55 42.47 20.36
C THR A 372 -0.54 43.25 19.56
N THR A 373 -1.75 42.74 19.22
CA THR A 373 -2.85 42.27 20.11
C THR A 373 -4.07 41.63 19.38
N SER A 374 -4.75 40.67 20.05
CA SER A 374 -6.22 40.39 20.16
C SER A 374 -7.11 40.16 18.92
N SER A 375 -8.22 39.42 18.88
CA SER A 375 -8.99 38.44 19.68
C SER A 375 -10.32 38.25 18.91
N GLY A 376 -10.93 37.06 18.90
CA GLY A 376 -12.32 36.93 18.40
C GLY A 376 -12.75 35.51 18.03
N ALA A 377 -13.36 34.81 18.99
CA ALA A 377 -14.11 33.57 18.78
C ALA A 377 -15.52 33.85 18.21
N ILE A 378 -16.15 32.87 17.55
CA ILE A 378 -17.57 32.46 17.67
C ILE A 378 -17.86 31.30 16.66
N SER A 379 -18.46 30.23 17.17
CA SER A 379 -19.27 29.20 16.47
C SER A 379 -20.65 29.17 17.16
N PRO A 380 -21.61 28.26 16.87
CA PRO A 380 -21.95 27.44 15.68
C PRO A 380 -23.47 27.54 15.32
N THR A 381 -23.95 26.88 14.23
CA THR A 381 -25.31 26.27 14.19
C THR A 381 -25.52 25.27 13.04
N LYS A 382 -26.16 24.14 13.35
CA LYS A 382 -26.83 23.13 12.49
C LYS A 382 -28.35 23.20 12.80
N PRO A 383 -29.28 22.76 11.92
CA PRO A 383 -29.74 21.35 11.84
C PRO A 383 -30.14 20.97 10.37
N ARG A 384 -30.60 19.78 9.93
CA ARG A 384 -31.38 18.65 10.47
C ARG A 384 -31.29 17.46 9.48
N ALA A 385 -31.47 16.23 9.96
CA ALA A 385 -31.44 14.98 9.17
C ALA A 385 -32.85 14.47 8.82
N THR A 386 -32.96 13.72 7.70
CA THR A 386 -34.09 12.84 7.38
C THR A 386 -33.53 11.47 6.97
N GLN A 387 -34.01 10.41 7.63
CA GLN A 387 -33.64 9.01 7.40
C GLN A 387 -34.51 8.38 6.31
N GLN A 388 -33.91 7.60 5.41
CA GLN A 388 -34.61 6.52 4.71
C GLN A 388 -33.72 5.27 4.60
N LYS A 389 -34.36 4.13 4.82
CA LYS A 389 -33.80 2.77 4.94
C LYS A 389 -33.48 2.23 3.55
N SER A 390 -32.34 1.55 3.39
CA SER A 390 -32.16 0.58 2.29
C SER A 390 -31.45 -0.70 2.76
N SER A 391 -31.92 -1.81 2.19
CA SER A 391 -31.62 -3.20 2.54
C SER A 391 -30.22 -3.60 2.12
N GLY A 392 -29.50 -4.32 2.98
CA GLY A 392 -28.19 -4.88 2.65
C GLY A 392 -28.32 -6.17 1.85
N SER A 393 -27.77 -6.18 0.64
CA SER A 393 -27.43 -7.39 -0.10
C SER A 393 -26.02 -7.83 0.30
N LYS A 394 -25.91 -9.04 0.88
CA LYS A 394 -24.64 -9.73 1.10
C LYS A 394 -24.18 -10.31 -0.23
N LEU A 395 -23.02 -9.90 -0.71
CA LEU A 395 -22.21 -10.67 -1.66
C LEU A 395 -20.76 -10.64 -1.16
N PHE A 396 -20.01 -11.69 -1.47
CA PHE A 396 -18.66 -12.06 -0.98
C PHE A 396 -18.65 -12.98 0.24
N GLY A 397 -19.05 -14.23 0.01
CA GLY A 397 -18.50 -15.39 0.72
C GLY A 397 -17.42 -16.03 -0.16
N PHE A 398 -16.16 -15.89 0.20
CA PHE A 398 -15.07 -16.62 -0.45
C PHE A 398 -15.07 -18.06 0.08
N GLY A 399 -15.46 -18.99 -0.78
CA GLY A 399 -15.44 -20.42 -0.50
C GLY A 399 -14.03 -20.91 -0.20
N LYS A 400 -13.80 -21.38 1.02
CA LYS A 400 -12.71 -22.30 1.33
C LYS A 400 -13.04 -23.63 0.65
N GLN A 401 -12.31 -23.99 -0.42
CA GLN A 401 -12.18 -25.41 -0.77
C GLN A 401 -11.30 -26.05 0.31
N LYS A 402 -11.89 -26.91 1.13
CA LYS A 402 -11.16 -27.89 1.93
C LYS A 402 -10.82 -29.07 1.02
N THR A 403 -9.58 -29.52 1.14
CA THR A 403 -9.12 -30.88 0.83
C THR A 403 -10.02 -31.95 1.43
#